data_AF-A0A2T6E1H7-F1
#
_entry.id   AF-A0A2T6E1H7-F1
#
_cell.length_a   1.000
_cell.length_b   1.000
_cell.length_c   1.000
_cell.angle_alpha   90.00
_cell.angle_beta   90.00
_cell.angle_gamma   90.00
#
_symmetry.space_group_name_H-M   'P 1'
#
loop_
_entity.id
_entity.type
_entity.pdbx_description
1 polymer ?
#
loop_
_entity_poly.entity_id
_entity_poly.type
_entity_poly.pdbx_seq_one_letter_code
_entity_poly.pdbx_strand_id
1 'polypeptide(L)'
;MFHAAKDLVSSRAAKTYVNNLIARYGKVEDLSIDSRNRRVRIVALLDGETSPVTIDVERYAVHAEGAKRFIEVEQCRCSRRWVESLLLDYVRGRRFPLPSWAASVL
;
A
#
# COMPACT_ATOMS: atom_id res chain seq x y z
N MET A 1 12.98 21.93 5.29
CA MET A 1 11.79 21.72 6.15
C MET A 1 10.47 21.49 5.38
N PHE A 2 10.43 21.60 4.03
CA PHE A 2 9.21 21.39 3.22
C PHE A 2 8.87 19.91 2.88
N HIS A 3 9.77 18.96 3.16
CA HIS A 3 9.54 17.53 2.83
C HIS A 3 8.64 16.82 3.85
N ALA A 4 8.84 17.05 5.15
CA ALA A 4 8.07 16.38 6.21
C ALA A 4 6.56 16.66 6.15
N ALA A 5 6.15 17.88 5.77
CA ALA A 5 4.75 18.22 5.61
C ALA A 5 4.12 17.58 4.36
N LYS A 6 4.88 17.45 3.27
CA LYS A 6 4.44 16.75 2.04
C LYS A 6 4.26 15.24 2.31
N ASP A 7 5.14 14.67 3.13
CA ASP A 7 5.08 13.26 3.53
C ASP A 7 3.90 12.98 4.49
N LEU A 8 3.59 13.90 5.41
CA LEU A 8 2.49 13.74 6.38
C LEU A 8 1.09 13.83 5.75
N VAL A 9 0.88 14.77 4.81
CA VAL A 9 -0.41 14.93 4.10
C VAL A 9 -0.62 13.75 3.14
N SER A 10 0.46 13.27 2.51
CA SER A 10 0.45 12.07 1.69
C SER A 10 0.14 10.83 2.52
N SER A 11 0.68 10.69 3.74
CA SER A 11 0.44 9.50 4.57
C SER A 11 -1.01 9.37 5.04
N ARG A 12 -1.69 10.47 5.39
CA ARG A 12 -3.09 10.41 5.83
C ARG A 12 -4.04 10.11 4.68
N ALA A 13 -3.84 10.73 3.52
CA ALA A 13 -4.58 10.42 2.30
C ALA A 13 -4.33 8.97 1.83
N ALA A 14 -3.06 8.53 1.87
CA ALA A 14 -2.68 7.16 1.55
C ALA A 14 -3.30 6.16 2.51
N LYS A 15 -3.25 6.42 3.82
CA LYS A 15 -3.87 5.57 4.84
C LYS A 15 -5.37 5.47 4.62
N THR A 16 -6.04 6.57 4.29
CA THR A 16 -7.47 6.59 4.00
C THR A 16 -7.79 5.76 2.75
N TYR A 17 -7.00 5.92 1.69
CA TYR A 17 -7.16 5.15 0.46
C TYR A 17 -6.97 3.64 0.69
N VAL A 18 -5.88 3.24 1.35
CA VAL A 18 -5.62 1.83 1.68
C VAL A 18 -6.67 1.28 2.63
N ASN A 19 -7.10 2.07 3.62
CA ASN A 19 -8.16 1.66 4.54
C ASN A 19 -9.48 1.41 3.81
N ASN A 20 -9.84 2.25 2.83
CA ASN A 20 -11.02 2.03 2.00
C ASN A 20 -10.88 0.78 1.11
N LEU A 21 -9.68 0.50 0.61
CA LEU A 21 -9.40 -0.69 -0.21
C LEU A 21 -9.60 -1.99 0.58
N ILE A 22 -9.20 -2.00 1.86
CA ILE A 22 -9.28 -3.19 2.71
C ILE A 22 -10.46 -3.18 3.70
N ALA A 23 -11.35 -2.19 3.64
CA ALA A 23 -12.39 -1.95 4.66
C ALA A 23 -13.33 -3.15 4.91
N ARG A 24 -13.45 -4.08 3.95
CA ARG A 24 -14.23 -5.32 4.12
C ARG A 24 -13.51 -6.42 4.89
N TYR A 25 -12.22 -6.25 5.14
CA TYR A 25 -11.33 -7.27 5.72
C TYR A 25 -10.70 -6.80 7.03
N GLY A 26 -10.91 -5.56 7.44
CA GLY A 26 -10.35 -4.98 8.66
C GLY A 26 -9.99 -3.50 8.51
N LYS A 27 -9.04 -3.05 9.34
CA LYS A 27 -8.68 -1.63 9.48
C LYS A 27 -7.17 -1.42 9.43
N VAL A 28 -6.74 -0.39 8.72
CA VAL A 28 -5.33 0.04 8.69
C VAL A 28 -5.01 0.81 9.97
N GLU A 29 -4.04 0.31 10.72
CA GLU A 29 -3.51 0.94 11.92
C GLU A 29 -2.34 1.87 11.60
N ASP A 30 -1.45 1.45 10.69
CA ASP A 30 -0.29 2.23 10.27
C ASP A 30 0.04 2.03 8.79
N LEU A 31 0.62 3.07 8.18
CA LEU A 31 1.07 3.07 6.80
C LEU A 31 2.35 3.88 6.66
N SER A 32 3.39 3.23 6.15
CA SER A 32 4.68 3.84 5.84
C SER A 32 5.03 3.63 4.38
N ILE A 33 5.45 4.69 3.70
CA ILE A 33 5.82 4.67 2.28
C ILE A 33 7.26 5.16 2.16
N ASP A 34 8.11 4.31 1.58
CA ASP A 34 9.47 4.67 1.19
C ASP A 34 9.54 4.67 -0.34
N SER A 35 9.28 5.83 -0.93
CA SER A 35 9.28 6.02 -2.38
C SER A 35 10.68 5.89 -2.98
N ARG A 36 11.74 6.15 -2.21
CA ARG A 36 13.14 6.02 -2.68
C ARG A 36 13.51 4.57 -2.89
N ASN A 37 13.12 3.70 -1.96
CA ASN A 37 13.39 2.27 -2.03
C ASN A 37 12.26 1.47 -2.69
N ARG A 38 11.18 2.14 -3.13
CA ARG A 38 9.96 1.53 -3.69
C ARG A 38 9.37 0.46 -2.77
N ARG A 39 9.24 0.82 -1.49
CA ARG A 39 8.68 -0.03 -0.45
C ARG A 39 7.47 0.61 0.21
N VAL A 40 6.51 -0.22 0.59
CA VAL A 40 5.36 0.20 1.39
C VAL A 40 5.17 -0.80 2.51
N ARG A 41 5.03 -0.31 3.74
CA ARG A 41 4.64 -1.12 4.89
C ARG A 41 3.25 -0.72 5.33
N ILE A 42 2.39 -1.72 5.50
CA ILE A 42 1.02 -1.58 5.97
C ILE A 42 0.90 -2.44 7.22
N VAL A 43 0.38 -1.85 8.30
CA VAL A 43 -0.03 -2.59 9.50
C VAL A 43 -1.54 -2.49 9.58
N ALA A 44 -2.22 -3.63 9.56
CA ALA A 44 -3.67 -3.69 9.58
C ALA A 44 -4.16 -4.73 10.59
N LEU A 45 -5.17 -4.39 11.38
CA LEU A 45 -5.91 -5.35 12.17
C LEU A 45 -7.01 -5.93 11.27
N LEU A 46 -6.83 -7.19 10.86
CA LEU A 46 -7.79 -7.89 10.02
C LEU A 46 -8.91 -8.50 10.85
N ASP A 47 -10.11 -8.55 10.29
CA ASP A 47 -11.27 -9.15 10.95
C ASP A 47 -11.00 -10.65 11.19
N GLY A 48 -11.16 -11.09 12.44
CA GLY A 48 -10.88 -12.47 12.86
C GLY A 48 -9.42 -12.72 13.30
N GLU A 49 -8.51 -11.78 13.11
CA GLU A 49 -7.16 -11.85 13.66
C GLU A 49 -7.11 -11.20 15.06
N THR A 50 -6.39 -11.83 16.00
CA THR A 50 -6.26 -11.31 17.37
C THR A 50 -5.12 -10.30 17.54
N SER A 51 -4.30 -10.14 16.50
CA SER A 51 -3.17 -9.20 16.49
C SER A 51 -3.01 -8.57 15.11
N PRO A 52 -2.44 -7.36 15.02
CA PRO A 52 -2.18 -6.72 13.74
C PRO A 52 -1.31 -7.57 12.82
N VAL A 53 -1.62 -7.47 11.53
CA VAL A 53 -0.92 -8.13 10.43
C VAL A 53 -0.10 -7.10 9.69
N THR A 54 1.19 -7.36 9.58
CA THR A 54 2.11 -6.54 8.78
C THR A 54 2.18 -7.08 7.36
N ILE A 55 2.00 -6.19 6.39
CA ILE A 55 2.19 -6.43 4.96
C ILE A 55 3.30 -5.50 4.47
N ASP A 56 4.37 -6.08 3.94
CA ASP A 56 5.49 -5.35 3.35
C ASP A 56 5.45 -5.55 1.82
N VAL A 57 5.15 -4.50 1.08
CA VAL A 57 5.40 -4.45 -0.37
C VAL A 57 6.88 -4.13 -0.54
N GLU A 58 7.66 -5.15 -0.85
CA GLU A 58 9.12 -5.07 -0.94
C GLU A 58 9.58 -4.44 -2.25
N ARG A 59 8.75 -4.55 -3.29
CA ARG A 59 8.98 -3.96 -4.60
C ARG A 59 7.66 -3.68 -5.32
N TYR A 60 7.56 -2.48 -5.86
CA TYR A 60 6.49 -2.11 -6.78
C TYR A 60 7.03 -1.34 -8.00
N ALA A 61 6.32 -1.45 -9.11
CA ALA A 61 6.54 -0.64 -10.30
C ALA A 61 5.44 0.41 -10.45
N VAL A 62 5.80 1.56 -11.05
CA VAL A 62 4.83 2.61 -11.39
C VAL A 62 4.73 2.65 -12.91
N HIS A 63 3.51 2.45 -13.42
CA HIS A 63 3.21 2.51 -14.84
C HIS A 63 2.39 3.76 -15.14
N ALA A 64 2.68 4.41 -16.27
CA ALA A 64 1.89 5.53 -16.76
C ALA A 64 1.16 5.09 -18.03
N GLU A 65 -0.16 5.24 -18.04
CA GLU A 65 -1.01 5.02 -19.22
C GLU A 65 -1.80 6.31 -19.48
N GLY A 66 -1.26 7.14 -20.39
CA GLY A 66 -1.78 8.49 -20.64
C GLY A 66 -1.69 9.37 -19.40
N ALA A 67 -2.83 9.90 -18.95
CA ALA A 67 -2.93 10.74 -17.75
C ALA A 67 -3.06 9.94 -16.43
N LYS A 68 -3.22 8.62 -16.51
CA LYS A 68 -3.39 7.76 -15.33
C LYS A 68 -2.06 7.12 -14.95
N ARG A 69 -1.81 7.00 -13.65
CA ARG A 69 -0.70 6.22 -13.11
C ARG A 69 -1.22 5.01 -12.35
N PHE A 70 -0.46 3.93 -12.37
CA PHE A 70 -0.78 2.68 -11.71
C PHE A 70 0.41 2.20 -10.88
N ILE A 71 0.14 1.60 -9.73
CA ILE A 71 1.11 0.79 -8.99
C ILE A 71 0.88 -0.67 -9.36
N GLU A 72 1.94 -1.35 -9.77
CA GLU A 72 1.99 -2.80 -9.92
C GLU A 72 2.81 -3.40 -8.77
N VAL A 73 2.20 -4.33 -8.02
CA VAL A 73 2.89 -5.02 -6.93
C VAL A 73 3.70 -6.17 -7.51
N GLU A 74 5.03 -6.06 -7.45
CA GLU A 74 5.93 -7.10 -7.97
C GLU A 74 6.28 -8.14 -6.89
N GLN A 75 6.49 -7.66 -5.66
CA GLN A 75 6.87 -8.50 -4.53
C GLN A 75 6.26 -7.98 -3.23
N CYS A 76 5.66 -8.89 -2.47
CA CYS A 76 5.11 -8.59 -1.15
C CYS A 76 5.36 -9.75 -0.18
N ARG A 77 5.45 -9.41 1.10
CA ARG A 77 5.60 -10.31 2.22
C ARG A 77 4.53 -10.01 3.26
N CYS A 78 4.08 -11.01 4.00
CA CYS A 78 3.15 -10.81 5.10
C CYS A 78 3.52 -11.63 6.35
N SER A 79 3.29 -11.04 7.51
CA SER A 79 3.45 -11.71 8.81
C SER A 79 2.53 -12.93 8.99
N ARG A 80 1.40 -12.98 8.26
CA ARG A 80 0.49 -14.12 8.21
C ARG A 80 0.65 -14.85 6.89
N ARG A 81 1.03 -16.13 6.95
CA ARG A 81 1.30 -16.94 5.74
C ARG A 81 0.09 -17.06 4.82
N TRP A 82 -1.11 -17.21 5.35
CA TRP A 82 -2.32 -17.33 4.53
C TRP A 82 -2.60 -16.03 3.75
N VAL A 83 -2.33 -14.87 4.35
CA VAL A 83 -2.44 -13.55 3.68
C VAL A 83 -1.34 -13.41 2.63
N GLU A 84 -0.10 -13.81 2.96
CA GLU A 84 1.00 -13.78 2.00
C GLU A 84 0.66 -14.58 0.73
N SER A 85 0.19 -15.83 0.88
CA SER A 85 -0.24 -16.66 -0.24
C SER A 85 -1.34 -15.98 -1.06
N LEU A 86 -2.37 -15.43 -0.40
CA LEU A 86 -3.45 -14.71 -1.08
C LEU A 86 -2.93 -13.49 -1.88
N LEU A 87 -2.01 -12.71 -1.31
CA LEU A 87 -1.43 -11.57 -2.01
C LEU A 87 -0.60 -12.03 -3.23
N LEU A 88 0.16 -13.12 -3.10
CA LEU A 88 0.95 -13.66 -4.22
C LEU A 88 0.08 -14.22 -5.36
N ASP A 89 -1.09 -14.76 -5.03
CA ASP A 89 -2.01 -15.34 -6.01
C ASP A 89 -2.86 -14.27 -6.70
N TYR A 90 -3.31 -13.25 -5.96
CA TYR A 90 -4.32 -12.31 -6.46
C TYR A 90 -3.87 -10.85 -6.57
N VAL A 91 -2.74 -10.47 -5.98
CA VAL A 91 -2.28 -9.07 -5.93
C VAL A 91 -0.98 -8.88 -6.71
N ARG A 92 -0.08 -9.87 -6.71
CA ARG A 92 1.15 -9.84 -7.51
C ARG A 92 0.83 -9.69 -9.00
N GLY A 93 1.50 -8.75 -9.66
CA GLY A 93 1.31 -8.42 -11.08
C GLY A 93 0.00 -7.68 -11.38
N ARG A 94 -0.82 -7.36 -10.36
CA ARG A 94 -2.01 -6.53 -10.55
C ARG A 94 -1.66 -5.04 -10.45
N ARG A 95 -2.35 -4.27 -11.29
CA ARG A 95 -2.25 -2.81 -11.34
C ARG A 95 -3.38 -2.18 -10.53
N PHE A 96 -3.00 -1.33 -9.58
CA PHE A 96 -3.91 -0.52 -8.79
C PHE A 96 -3.79 0.93 -9.25
N PRO A 97 -4.91 1.60 -9.59
CA PRO A 97 -4.87 2.99 -10.00
C PRO A 97 -4.33 3.84 -8.85
N LEU A 98 -3.37 4.70 -9.15
CA LEU A 98 -2.92 5.71 -8.22
C LEU A 98 -3.90 6.86 -8.20
N PRO A 99 -4.35 7.30 -7.02
CA PRO A 99 -5.05 8.57 -6.89
C PRO A 99 -4.20 9.73 -7.44
N SER A 100 -4.86 10.75 -8.00
CA SER A 100 -4.18 11.93 -8.55
C SER A 100 -3.26 12.64 -7.56
N TRP A 101 -3.60 12.61 -6.27
CA TRP A 101 -2.76 13.16 -5.21
C TRP A 101 -1.45 12.37 -5.01
N ALA A 102 -1.46 11.06 -5.22
CA ALA A 102 -0.30 10.18 -5.06
C ALA A 102 0.62 10.22 -6.30
N ALA A 103 0.02 10.44 -7.47
CA ALA A 103 0.74 10.55 -8.74
C ALA A 103 1.72 11.74 -8.79
N SER A 104 1.64 12.72 -7.91
CA SER A 104 2.56 13.87 -7.87
C SER A 104 3.72 13.71 -6.86
N VAL A 105 3.75 12.59 -6.14
CA VAL A 105 4.67 12.32 -5.02
C VAL A 105 5.65 11.18 -5.34
N LEU A 106 5.30 10.31 -6.28
CA LEU A 106 6.13 9.24 -6.85
C LEU A 106 6.76 9.68 -8.18
#